data_AF-A0A7S0M2X7-F1
#
_entry.id   AF-A0A7S0M2X7-F1
#
_cell.length_a   1.000
_cell.length_b   1.000
_cell.length_c   1.000
_cell.angle_alpha   90.00
_cell.angle_beta   90.00
_cell.angle_gamma   90.00
#
_symmetry.space_group_name_H-M   'P 1'
#
loop_
_entity.id
_entity.type
_entity.pdbx_description
1 polymer ?
#
loop_
_entity_poly.entity_id
_entity_poly.type
_entity_poly.pdbx_seq_one_letter_code
_entity_poly.pdbx_strand_id
1 'polypeptide(L)'
;YLVWRTGSVVAKSPVETWILAVGAVTMSLGVMTYGYKIIEVMGVKMTKISNTRGLCIDMSAAIVVILASAYGLPVSSTQTVTGSIIGVGILDGRSGVNWRVMSKVFGGWALTIVFTGFSAAIITSWAVFAPHVSSVQQRVDLYQQLNRTSTLYANLLIQSQDPAIARMGFDIKANQTQKLRLPAWDLSVPLKTLNYTCERGYLAAKLMNTSQTMGKK
;
A
#
# COMPACT_ATOMS: atom_id res chain seq x y z
N TYR A 1 0.57 13.11 -6.66
CA TYR A 1 -0.23 14.35 -6.71
C TYR A 1 -1.37 14.27 -7.73
N LEU A 2 -1.10 14.04 -9.02
CA LEU A 2 -2.15 13.93 -10.04
C LEU A 2 -3.16 12.81 -9.76
N VAL A 3 -2.71 11.57 -9.51
CA VAL A 3 -3.59 10.44 -9.14
C VAL A 3 -4.44 10.72 -7.90
N TRP A 4 -3.89 11.47 -6.94
CA TRP A 4 -4.61 11.85 -5.72
C TRP A 4 -5.72 12.90 -6.00
N ARG A 5 -5.56 13.73 -7.04
CA ARG A 5 -6.55 14.75 -7.43
C ARG A 5 -7.56 14.27 -8.46
N THR A 6 -7.16 13.44 -9.42
CA THR A 6 -8.03 13.03 -10.54
C THR A 6 -8.61 11.63 -10.38
N GLY A 7 -8.09 10.80 -9.46
CA GLY A 7 -8.57 9.42 -9.25
C GLY A 7 -8.38 8.49 -10.46
N SER A 8 -7.76 8.98 -11.54
CA SER A 8 -7.59 8.28 -12.81
C SER A 8 -6.12 8.05 -13.12
N VAL A 9 -5.76 6.84 -13.52
CA VAL A 9 -4.39 6.50 -13.95
C VAL A 9 -4.26 6.79 -15.45
N VAL A 10 -3.70 7.95 -15.79
CA VAL A 10 -3.41 8.32 -17.19
C VAL A 10 -2.02 7.80 -17.56
N ALA A 11 -1.90 7.14 -18.72
CA ALA A 11 -0.66 6.50 -19.18
C ALA A 11 0.52 7.49 -19.39
N LYS A 12 0.22 8.76 -19.64
CA LYS A 12 1.21 9.84 -19.78
C LYS A 12 0.78 11.01 -18.91
N SER A 13 1.46 11.22 -17.80
CA SER A 13 1.19 12.35 -16.91
C SER A 13 2.28 13.42 -17.09
N PRO A 14 1.91 14.70 -17.25
CA PRO A 14 2.89 15.78 -17.25
C PRO A 14 3.55 15.86 -15.88
N VAL A 15 4.88 15.84 -15.85
CA VAL A 15 5.66 15.97 -14.61
C VAL A 15 5.68 17.45 -14.21
N GLU A 16 5.17 17.76 -13.02
CA GLU A 16 5.20 19.13 -12.50
C GLU A 16 6.63 19.58 -12.16
N THR A 17 6.99 20.80 -12.56
CA THR A 17 8.35 21.34 -12.45
C THR A 17 8.85 21.46 -11.01
N TRP A 18 7.96 21.68 -10.04
CA TRP A 18 8.34 21.78 -8.62
C TRP A 18 8.92 20.46 -8.07
N ILE A 19 8.45 19.32 -8.57
CA ILE A 19 8.96 18.00 -8.17
C ILE A 19 10.40 17.83 -8.64
N LEU A 20 10.69 18.29 -9.86
CA LEU A 20 12.05 18.29 -10.41
C LEU A 20 12.98 19.21 -9.60
N ALA A 21 12.49 20.40 -9.21
CA ALA A 21 13.25 21.35 -8.40
C ALA A 21 13.59 20.77 -7.01
N VAL A 22 12.59 20.20 -6.30
CA VAL A 22 12.82 19.56 -4.99
C VAL A 22 13.76 18.36 -5.13
N GLY A 23 13.62 17.57 -6.19
CA GLY A 23 14.53 16.46 -6.48
C GLY A 23 15.98 16.92 -6.66
N ALA A 24 16.20 17.98 -7.45
CA ALA A 24 17.54 18.54 -7.66
C ALA A 24 18.17 19.05 -6.35
N VAL A 25 17.42 19.81 -5.55
CA VAL A 25 17.91 20.33 -4.25
C VAL A 25 18.27 19.19 -3.30
N THR A 26 17.41 18.18 -3.20
CA THR A 26 17.63 17.02 -2.31
C THR A 26 18.85 16.21 -2.77
N MET A 27 19.00 16.01 -4.08
CA MET A 27 20.16 15.32 -4.66
C MET A 27 21.47 16.05 -4.35
N SER A 28 21.50 17.38 -4.57
CA SER A 28 22.67 18.21 -4.27
C SER A 28 23.05 18.17 -2.78
N LEU A 29 22.07 18.25 -1.88
CA LEU A 29 22.31 18.12 -0.43
C LEU A 29 22.85 16.74 -0.05
N GLY A 30 22.34 15.67 -0.67
CA GLY A 30 22.83 14.31 -0.45
C GLY A 30 24.30 14.13 -0.86
N VAL A 31 24.67 14.68 -2.03
CA VAL A 31 26.06 14.64 -2.51
C VAL A 31 26.99 15.45 -1.60
N MET A 32 26.56 16.62 -1.14
CA MET A 32 27.37 17.47 -0.26
C MET A 32 27.64 16.83 1.11
N THR A 33 26.67 16.09 1.66
CA THR A 33 26.77 15.52 3.02
C THR A 33 27.52 14.19 3.07
N TYR A 34 27.30 13.28 2.13
CA TYR A 34 27.88 11.92 2.17
C TYR A 34 28.51 11.46 0.85
N GLY A 35 28.46 12.27 -0.22
CA GLY A 35 29.00 11.91 -1.53
C GLY A 35 30.52 11.67 -1.53
N TYR A 36 31.27 12.37 -0.67
CA TYR A 36 32.72 12.29 -0.62
C TYR A 36 33.25 10.86 -0.41
N LYS A 37 32.54 10.00 0.33
CA LYS A 37 32.96 8.61 0.57
C LYS A 37 32.94 7.76 -0.70
N ILE A 38 31.91 7.94 -1.52
CA ILE A 38 31.77 7.22 -2.79
C ILE A 38 32.82 7.74 -3.79
N ILE A 39 33.03 9.05 -3.83
CA ILE A 39 34.03 9.69 -4.69
C ILE A 39 35.45 9.21 -4.33
N GLU A 40 35.78 9.08 -3.05
CA GLU A 40 37.08 8.56 -2.60
C GLU A 40 37.30 7.10 -3.03
N VAL A 41 36.25 6.26 -2.92
CA VAL A 41 36.34 4.85 -3.32
C VAL A 41 36.59 4.73 -4.83
N MET A 42 35.86 5.50 -5.65
CA MET A 42 36.01 5.45 -7.10
C MET A 42 37.32 6.11 -7.56
N GLY A 43 37.71 7.22 -6.93
CA GLY A 43 38.85 8.04 -7.34
C GLY A 43 40.22 7.46 -6.96
N VAL A 44 40.30 6.78 -5.81
CA VAL A 44 41.60 6.39 -5.23
C VAL A 44 41.72 4.87 -5.06
N LYS A 45 40.62 4.17 -4.76
CA LYS A 45 40.68 2.76 -4.31
C LYS A 45 40.50 1.73 -5.45
N MET A 46 39.95 2.14 -6.60
CA MET A 46 39.66 1.23 -7.72
C MET A 46 40.82 1.06 -8.69
N THR A 47 41.39 2.16 -9.18
CA THR A 47 42.53 2.17 -10.11
C THR A 47 43.35 3.44 -9.91
N LYS A 48 44.54 3.49 -10.52
CA LYS A 48 45.37 4.70 -10.53
C LYS A 48 44.83 5.68 -11.57
N ILE A 49 44.21 6.77 -11.10
CA ILE A 49 43.66 7.80 -11.98
C ILE A 49 44.66 8.96 -12.10
N SER A 50 45.11 9.22 -13.33
CA SER A 50 45.79 10.47 -13.71
C SER A 50 44.79 11.43 -14.36
N ASN A 51 45.14 12.71 -14.52
CA ASN A 51 44.24 13.71 -15.11
C ASN A 51 43.72 13.32 -16.52
N THR A 52 44.59 12.75 -17.36
CA THR A 52 44.21 12.27 -18.69
C THR A 52 43.29 11.04 -18.64
N ARG A 53 43.55 10.11 -17.71
CA ARG A 53 42.69 8.93 -17.50
C ARG A 53 41.31 9.35 -16.98
N GLY A 54 41.25 10.32 -16.08
CA GLY A 54 40.00 10.89 -15.56
C GLY A 54 39.14 11.48 -16.68
N LEU A 55 39.75 12.29 -17.56
CA LEU A 55 39.05 12.84 -18.72
C LEU A 55 38.51 11.76 -19.66
N CYS A 56 39.28 10.70 -19.91
CA CYS A 56 38.81 9.56 -20.70
C CYS A 56 37.64 8.82 -20.04
N ILE A 57 37.67 8.64 -18.71
CA ILE A 57 36.59 8.02 -17.94
C ILE A 57 35.30 8.86 -18.06
N ASP A 58 35.39 10.17 -17.87
CA ASP A 58 34.25 11.08 -17.93
C ASP A 58 33.66 11.17 -19.33
N MET A 59 34.50 11.26 -20.37
CA MET A 59 34.04 11.23 -21.76
C MET A 59 33.35 9.92 -22.12
N SER A 60 33.94 8.78 -21.73
CA SER A 60 33.34 7.46 -21.95
C SER A 60 31.97 7.37 -21.27
N ALA A 61 31.86 7.83 -20.02
CA ALA A 61 30.61 7.78 -19.29
C ALA A 61 29.55 8.72 -19.86
N ALA A 62 29.94 9.95 -20.25
CA ALA A 62 29.05 10.91 -20.88
C ALA A 62 28.49 10.39 -22.20
N ILE A 63 29.32 9.80 -23.06
CA ILE A 63 28.89 9.22 -24.34
C ILE A 63 27.84 8.14 -24.11
N VAL A 64 28.07 7.21 -23.18
CA VAL A 64 27.13 6.12 -22.89
C VAL A 64 25.81 6.67 -22.33
N VAL A 65 25.85 7.64 -21.41
CA VAL A 65 24.64 8.23 -20.83
C VAL A 65 23.85 9.03 -21.87
N ILE A 66 24.52 9.78 -22.75
CA ILE A 66 23.86 10.53 -23.83
C ILE A 66 23.17 9.57 -24.81
N LEU A 67 23.87 8.52 -25.24
CA LEU A 67 23.30 7.50 -26.13
C LEU A 67 22.09 6.81 -25.49
N ALA A 68 22.20 6.38 -24.24
CA ALA A 68 21.10 5.73 -23.54
C ALA A 68 19.90 6.67 -23.33
N SER A 69 20.16 7.95 -23.04
CA SER A 69 19.13 8.99 -22.93
C SER A 69 18.42 9.23 -24.27
N ALA A 70 19.15 9.20 -25.39
CA ALA A 70 18.57 9.33 -26.72
C ALA A 70 17.62 8.16 -27.05
N TYR A 71 17.92 6.95 -26.56
CA TYR A 71 17.04 5.78 -26.67
C TYR A 71 15.94 5.71 -25.59
N GLY A 72 15.90 6.66 -24.65
CA GLY A 72 14.93 6.66 -23.54
C GLY A 72 15.13 5.53 -22.54
N LEU A 73 16.32 4.91 -22.50
CA LEU A 73 16.63 3.81 -21.61
C LEU A 73 17.13 4.33 -20.25
N PRO A 74 16.56 3.89 -19.12
CA PRO A 74 17.07 4.24 -17.81
C PRO A 74 18.37 3.49 -17.53
N VAL A 75 19.48 4.24 -17.52
CA VAL A 75 20.82 3.72 -17.18
C VAL A 75 21.32 4.28 -15.85
N SER A 76 22.09 3.47 -15.14
CA SER A 76 22.73 3.87 -13.89
C SER A 76 24.07 4.56 -14.16
N SER A 77 24.17 5.85 -13.84
CA SER A 77 25.40 6.63 -14.03
C SER A 77 26.59 6.07 -13.23
N THR A 78 26.37 5.47 -12.06
CA THR A 78 27.44 4.86 -11.25
C THR A 78 28.00 3.61 -11.91
N GLN A 79 27.15 2.80 -12.55
CA GLN A 79 27.60 1.62 -13.30
C GLN A 79 28.35 2.02 -14.57
N THR A 80 27.88 3.07 -15.25
CA THR A 80 28.58 3.62 -16.41
C THR A 80 29.99 4.08 -16.04
N VAL A 81 30.14 4.93 -15.02
CA VAL A 81 31.45 5.43 -14.56
C VAL A 81 32.34 4.28 -14.07
N THR A 82 31.79 3.34 -13.30
CA THR A 82 32.56 2.17 -12.81
C THR A 82 33.05 1.31 -13.98
N GLY A 83 32.23 1.10 -15.01
CA GLY A 83 32.61 0.40 -16.24
C GLY A 83 33.75 1.10 -16.98
N SER A 84 33.68 2.43 -17.11
CA SER A 84 34.76 3.24 -17.70
C SER A 84 36.06 3.17 -16.89
N ILE A 85 35.98 3.20 -15.55
CA ILE A 85 37.14 3.03 -14.64
C ILE A 85 37.80 1.66 -14.86
N ILE A 86 37.00 0.58 -14.94
CA ILE A 86 37.52 -0.76 -15.22
C ILE A 86 38.18 -0.82 -16.60
N GLY A 87 37.53 -0.24 -17.61
CA GLY A 87 38.04 -0.21 -18.98
C GLY A 87 39.43 0.42 -19.07
N VAL A 88 39.62 1.58 -18.44
CA VAL A 88 40.92 2.26 -18.38
C VAL A 88 41.91 1.50 -17.50
N GLY A 89 41.46 0.93 -16.37
CA GLY A 89 42.35 0.20 -15.45
C GLY A 89 42.88 -1.12 -16.02
N ILE A 90 42.16 -1.76 -16.94
CA ILE A 90 42.62 -2.99 -17.62
C ILE A 90 43.77 -2.70 -18.61
N LEU A 91 43.93 -1.46 -19.09
CA LEU A 91 45.05 -1.08 -19.97
C LEU A 91 46.41 -1.21 -19.28
N ASP A 92 46.45 -1.08 -17.95
CA ASP A 92 47.64 -1.32 -17.13
C ASP A 92 47.81 -2.82 -16.75
N GLY A 93 46.99 -3.71 -17.31
CA GLY A 93 46.96 -5.16 -17.03
C GLY A 93 45.99 -5.57 -15.92
N ARG A 94 45.91 -6.89 -15.63
CA ARG A 94 44.96 -7.43 -14.63
C ARG A 94 45.22 -6.88 -13.22
N SER A 95 46.44 -6.46 -12.91
CA SER A 95 46.84 -5.85 -11.63
C SER A 95 46.54 -4.34 -11.55
N GLY A 96 46.17 -3.68 -12.65
CA GLY A 96 45.81 -2.26 -12.69
C GLY A 96 44.47 -1.92 -12.02
N VAL A 97 43.67 -2.95 -11.67
CA VAL A 97 42.37 -2.82 -11.00
C VAL A 97 42.37 -3.58 -9.68
N ASN A 98 41.89 -2.93 -8.63
CA ASN A 98 41.68 -3.58 -7.33
C ASN A 98 40.38 -4.41 -7.32
N TRP A 99 40.49 -5.68 -7.73
CA TRP A 99 39.35 -6.60 -7.82
C TRP A 99 38.63 -6.85 -6.49
N ARG A 100 39.32 -6.72 -5.35
CA ARG A 100 38.69 -6.87 -4.02
C ARG A 100 37.76 -5.70 -3.69
N VAL A 101 38.12 -4.48 -4.08
CA VAL A 101 37.23 -3.33 -3.92
C VAL A 101 36.07 -3.43 -4.91
N MET A 102 36.37 -3.84 -6.13
CA MET A 102 35.35 -4.01 -7.17
C MET A 102 34.28 -5.02 -6.78
N SER A 103 34.66 -6.19 -6.28
CA SER A 103 33.70 -7.22 -5.85
C SER A 103 32.81 -6.76 -4.68
N LYS A 104 33.33 -5.91 -3.78
CA LYS A 104 32.51 -5.29 -2.73
C LYS A 104 31.45 -4.34 -3.29
N VAL A 105 31.77 -3.61 -4.37
CA VAL A 105 30.82 -2.71 -5.03
C VAL A 105 29.71 -3.51 -5.71
N PHE A 106 30.06 -4.55 -6.47
CA PHE A 106 29.08 -5.46 -7.07
C PHE A 106 28.20 -6.15 -6.02
N GLY A 107 28.81 -6.62 -4.92
CA GLY A 107 28.07 -7.18 -3.79
C GLY A 107 27.12 -6.17 -3.14
N GLY A 108 27.56 -4.91 -3.02
CA GLY A 108 26.73 -3.80 -2.56
C GLY A 108 25.50 -3.58 -3.45
N TRP A 109 25.66 -3.60 -4.78
CA TRP A 109 24.53 -3.45 -5.71
C TRP A 109 23.51 -4.59 -5.57
N ALA A 110 23.97 -5.84 -5.49
CA ALA A 110 23.06 -6.97 -5.26
C ALA A 110 22.30 -6.82 -3.93
N LEU A 111 22.99 -6.42 -2.87
CA LEU A 111 22.39 -6.22 -1.56
C LEU A 111 21.35 -5.08 -1.57
N THR A 112 21.60 -3.99 -2.30
CA THR A 112 20.63 -2.88 -2.41
C THR A 112 19.31 -3.32 -3.05
N ILE A 113 19.34 -4.17 -4.09
CA ILE A 113 18.13 -4.68 -4.73
C ILE A 113 17.30 -5.50 -3.73
N VAL A 114 17.97 -6.37 -2.97
CA VAL A 114 17.31 -7.19 -1.94
C VAL A 114 16.66 -6.29 -0.89
N PHE A 115 17.41 -5.34 -0.33
CA PHE A 115 16.91 -4.45 0.72
C PHE A 115 15.77 -3.55 0.23
N THR A 116 15.88 -2.97 -0.96
CA THR A 116 14.82 -2.14 -1.56
C THR A 116 13.58 -2.98 -1.87
N GLY A 117 13.73 -4.21 -2.36
CA GLY A 117 12.61 -5.12 -2.60
C GLY A 117 11.85 -5.47 -1.33
N PHE A 118 12.58 -5.86 -0.27
CA PHE A 118 11.97 -6.17 1.02
C PHE A 118 11.28 -4.96 1.67
N SER A 119 11.93 -3.79 1.66
CA SER A 119 11.33 -2.58 2.22
C SER A 119 10.08 -2.15 1.46
N ALA A 120 10.08 -2.21 0.13
CA ALA A 120 8.89 -1.94 -0.69
C ALA A 120 7.74 -2.93 -0.39
N ALA A 121 8.06 -4.22 -0.22
CA ALA A 121 7.08 -5.25 0.14
C ALA A 121 6.44 -4.98 1.51
N ILE A 122 7.26 -4.61 2.51
CA ILE A 122 6.78 -4.29 3.86
C ILE A 122 5.88 -3.06 3.83
N ILE A 123 6.28 -1.98 3.15
CA ILE A 123 5.50 -0.74 3.07
C ILE A 123 4.17 -0.99 2.36
N THR A 124 4.19 -1.74 1.25
CA THR A 124 2.97 -2.06 0.50
C THR A 124 2.04 -2.96 1.30
N SER A 125 2.59 -3.96 2.00
CA SER A 125 1.81 -4.80 2.92
C SER A 125 1.13 -3.96 4.00
N TRP A 126 1.87 -3.05 4.66
CA TRP A 126 1.29 -2.14 5.65
C TRP A 126 0.19 -1.25 5.07
N ALA A 127 0.38 -0.73 3.84
CA ALA A 127 -0.64 0.08 3.16
C ALA A 127 -1.89 -0.71 2.77
N VAL A 128 -1.76 -1.97 2.35
CA VAL A 128 -2.90 -2.84 1.97
C VAL A 128 -3.70 -3.29 3.19
N PHE A 129 -3.01 -3.60 4.30
CA PHE A 129 -3.66 -4.01 5.55
C PHE A 129 -4.08 -2.84 6.45
N ALA A 130 -3.85 -1.58 6.02
CA ALA A 130 -4.38 -0.41 6.70
C ALA A 130 -5.92 -0.42 6.65
N PRO A 131 -6.63 -0.25 7.78
CA PRO A 131 -8.09 -0.23 7.78
C PRO A 131 -8.58 0.96 6.92
N HIS A 132 -9.30 0.65 5.86
CA HIS A 132 -9.82 1.62 4.88
C HIS A 132 -11.35 1.62 4.90
N VAL A 133 -11.95 2.81 4.80
CA VAL A 133 -13.38 3.08 5.04
C VAL A 133 -14.34 2.26 4.18
N SER A 134 -13.95 1.85 2.97
CA SER A 134 -14.81 1.05 2.08
C SER A 134 -15.04 -0.37 2.58
N SER A 135 -14.09 -0.96 3.32
CA SER A 135 -14.29 -2.28 3.94
C SER A 135 -15.27 -2.25 5.12
N VAL A 136 -15.42 -1.09 5.77
CA VAL A 136 -16.39 -0.85 6.83
C VAL A 136 -17.78 -0.60 6.23
N GLN A 137 -17.87 0.24 5.20
CA GLN A 137 -19.14 0.55 4.52
C GLN A 137 -19.79 -0.72 3.94
N GLN A 138 -19.00 -1.57 3.29
CA GLN A 138 -19.49 -2.84 2.74
C GLN A 138 -20.05 -3.79 3.80
N ARG A 139 -19.50 -3.78 5.03
CA ARG A 139 -20.05 -4.55 6.15
C ARG A 139 -21.38 -3.97 6.62
N VAL A 140 -21.47 -2.64 6.75
CA VAL A 140 -22.71 -1.94 7.16
C VAL A 140 -23.86 -2.17 6.16
N ASP A 141 -23.56 -2.14 4.86
CA ASP A 141 -24.57 -2.36 3.80
C ASP A 141 -25.13 -3.78 3.83
N LEU A 142 -24.26 -4.80 4.04
CA LEU A 142 -24.70 -6.19 4.22
C LEU A 142 -25.58 -6.37 5.45
N TYR A 143 -25.25 -5.71 6.58
CA TYR A 143 -26.08 -5.76 7.79
C TYR A 143 -27.46 -5.12 7.58
N GLN A 144 -27.54 -4.00 6.83
CA GLN A 144 -28.82 -3.37 6.50
C GLN A 144 -29.69 -4.22 5.58
N GLN A 145 -29.07 -4.89 4.60
CA GLN A 145 -29.79 -5.82 3.71
C GLN A 145 -30.35 -7.02 4.48
N LEU A 146 -29.55 -7.65 5.33
CA LEU A 146 -30.00 -8.75 6.18
C LEU A 146 -31.17 -8.32 7.08
N ASN A 147 -31.07 -7.17 7.76
CA ASN A 147 -32.14 -6.68 8.63
C ASN A 147 -33.43 -6.36 7.86
N ARG A 148 -33.34 -5.83 6.63
CA ARG A 148 -34.50 -5.62 5.76
C ARG A 148 -35.14 -6.94 5.32
N THR A 149 -34.35 -7.94 4.94
CA THR A 149 -34.91 -9.24 4.55
C THR A 149 -35.59 -9.93 5.73
N SER A 150 -34.97 -9.98 6.92
CA SER A 150 -35.56 -10.59 8.11
C SER A 150 -36.89 -9.96 8.52
N THR A 151 -37.01 -8.64 8.44
CA THR A 151 -38.26 -7.92 8.74
C THR A 151 -39.34 -8.14 7.69
N LEU A 152 -38.98 -8.21 6.41
CA LEU A 152 -39.91 -8.57 5.34
C LEU A 152 -40.43 -10.01 5.50
N TYR A 153 -39.55 -10.97 5.79
CA TYR A 153 -39.97 -12.35 6.07
C TYR A 153 -40.90 -12.41 7.30
N ALA A 154 -40.57 -11.72 8.40
CA ALA A 154 -41.44 -11.67 9.57
C ALA A 154 -42.82 -11.08 9.26
N ASN A 155 -42.89 -10.01 8.46
CA ASN A 155 -44.15 -9.39 8.07
C ASN A 155 -44.99 -10.28 7.15
N LEU A 156 -44.36 -10.99 6.20
CA LEU A 156 -45.03 -11.93 5.32
C LEU A 156 -45.58 -13.15 6.08
N LEU A 157 -44.85 -13.64 7.08
CA LEU A 157 -45.31 -14.75 7.94
C LEU A 157 -46.48 -14.33 8.86
N ILE A 158 -46.53 -13.06 9.28
CA ILE A 158 -47.65 -12.52 10.06
C ILE A 158 -48.90 -12.29 9.19
N GLN A 159 -48.72 -12.07 7.88
CA GLN A 159 -49.80 -11.84 6.93
C GLN A 159 -50.33 -13.15 6.28
N SER A 160 -49.55 -14.24 6.29
CA SER A 160 -50.03 -15.55 5.83
C SER A 160 -50.97 -16.18 6.86
N GLN A 161 -52.25 -16.31 6.50
CA GLN A 161 -53.30 -16.90 7.32
C GLN A 161 -53.28 -18.45 7.27
N ASP A 162 -52.10 -19.06 7.41
CA ASP A 162 -51.89 -20.52 7.42
C ASP A 162 -51.27 -20.97 8.77
N PRO A 163 -51.97 -21.81 9.57
CA PRO A 163 -51.53 -22.16 10.93
C PRO A 163 -50.27 -23.05 10.98
N ALA A 164 -49.86 -23.64 9.86
CA ALA A 164 -48.64 -24.46 9.78
C ALA A 164 -47.36 -23.61 9.65
N ILE A 165 -47.45 -22.43 9.04
CA ILE A 165 -46.30 -21.56 8.73
C ILE A 165 -45.91 -20.70 9.94
N ALA A 166 -46.88 -20.30 10.78
CA ALA A 166 -46.64 -19.57 12.03
C ALA A 166 -45.76 -20.33 13.04
N ARG A 167 -45.68 -21.67 12.94
CA ARG A 167 -44.82 -22.52 13.80
C ARG A 167 -43.37 -22.57 13.35
N MET A 168 -43.09 -22.41 12.06
CA MET A 168 -41.71 -22.34 11.54
C MET A 168 -41.04 -20.98 11.82
N GLY A 169 -41.83 -19.91 11.96
CA GLY A 169 -41.32 -18.56 12.26
C GLY A 169 -40.93 -18.30 13.72
N PHE A 170 -41.22 -19.22 14.65
CA PHE A 170 -40.93 -19.02 16.08
C PHE A 170 -39.62 -19.65 16.56
N ASP A 171 -38.89 -20.36 15.69
CA ASP A 171 -37.63 -21.04 16.05
C ASP A 171 -36.36 -20.25 15.69
N ILE A 172 -36.47 -18.92 15.57
CA ILE A 172 -35.31 -18.02 15.45
C ILE A 172 -34.93 -17.41 16.81
N LYS A 173 -35.75 -17.61 17.85
CA LYS A 173 -35.52 -17.03 19.19
C LYS A 173 -34.63 -17.84 20.12
N ALA A 174 -34.16 -19.03 19.73
CA ALA A 174 -33.29 -19.85 20.57
C ALA A 174 -31.79 -19.77 20.20
N ASN A 175 -31.40 -19.13 19.09
CA ASN A 175 -30.00 -19.10 18.67
C ASN A 175 -29.55 -17.78 17.99
N GLN A 176 -29.91 -16.64 18.57
CA GLN A 176 -29.34 -15.35 18.18
C GLN A 176 -28.81 -14.54 19.38
N THR A 177 -28.24 -15.24 20.36
CA THR A 177 -27.15 -14.69 21.19
C THR A 177 -25.81 -15.23 20.69
N GLN A 178 -25.60 -15.27 19.36
CA GLN A 178 -24.26 -15.40 18.84
C GLN A 178 -23.53 -14.09 19.13
N LYS A 179 -22.87 -14.09 20.29
CA LYS A 179 -21.90 -13.10 20.74
C LYS A 179 -20.87 -12.94 19.61
N LEU A 180 -21.07 -11.97 18.74
CA LEU A 180 -20.12 -11.60 17.69
C LEU A 180 -18.82 -11.21 18.37
N ARG A 181 -17.88 -12.17 18.43
CA ARG A 181 -16.55 -11.99 18.98
C ARG A 181 -15.76 -11.19 17.97
N LEU A 182 -15.89 -9.87 18.01
CA LEU A 182 -15.03 -8.96 17.27
C LEU A 182 -13.58 -9.20 17.75
N PRO A 183 -12.59 -9.28 16.84
CA PRO A 183 -11.19 -9.41 17.25
C PRO A 183 -10.77 -8.17 18.04
N ALA A 184 -9.98 -8.39 19.10
CA ALA A 184 -9.72 -7.44 20.19
C ALA A 184 -9.05 -6.10 19.82
N TRP A 185 -8.77 -5.84 18.54
CA TRP A 185 -8.06 -4.65 18.06
C TRP A 185 -8.97 -3.56 17.48
N ASP A 186 -10.30 -3.79 17.39
CA ASP A 186 -11.26 -2.78 16.92
C ASP A 186 -11.77 -1.88 18.06
N LEU A 187 -10.99 -0.87 18.42
CA LEU A 187 -11.36 0.19 19.39
C LEU A 187 -12.25 1.30 18.80
N SER A 188 -12.66 1.17 17.54
CA SER A 188 -13.37 2.22 16.78
C SER A 188 -14.87 2.22 17.00
N VAL A 189 -15.42 1.19 17.66
CA VAL A 189 -16.86 1.09 17.93
C VAL A 189 -17.12 1.72 19.31
N PRO A 190 -17.68 2.94 19.39
CA PRO A 190 -18.08 3.50 20.67
C PRO A 190 -19.12 2.58 21.30
N LEU A 191 -18.76 1.94 22.42
CA LEU A 191 -19.62 1.06 23.24
C LEU A 191 -20.87 1.78 23.81
N LYS A 192 -21.17 3.03 23.40
CA LYS A 192 -22.24 3.87 23.91
C LYS A 192 -23.50 3.94 23.02
N THR A 193 -23.53 3.32 21.84
CA THR A 193 -24.67 3.46 20.91
C THR A 193 -25.38 2.17 20.52
N LEU A 194 -25.14 1.04 21.22
CA LEU A 194 -26.04 -0.12 21.16
C LEU A 194 -27.22 0.07 22.13
N ASN A 195 -27.89 1.22 22.03
CA ASN A 195 -29.23 1.43 22.59
C ASN A 195 -30.23 1.30 21.43
N TYR A 196 -30.15 0.19 20.70
CA TYR A 196 -31.26 -0.20 19.85
C TYR A 196 -32.33 -0.71 20.80
N THR A 197 -33.26 0.18 21.14
CA THR A 197 -34.58 -0.16 21.66
C THR A 197 -35.22 -1.09 20.64
N CYS A 198 -34.92 -2.39 20.79
CA CYS A 198 -35.69 -3.47 20.22
C CYS A 198 -37.15 -3.16 20.55
N GLU A 199 -37.93 -3.07 19.49
CA GLU A 199 -39.27 -2.52 19.36
C GLU A 199 -40.26 -3.13 20.38
N ARG A 200 -40.11 -2.81 21.67
CA ARG A 200 -41.09 -3.05 22.72
C ARG A 200 -42.40 -2.33 22.44
N GLY A 201 -42.40 -1.34 21.53
CA GLY A 201 -43.58 -0.59 21.13
C GLY A 201 -44.60 -1.39 20.32
N TYR A 202 -44.16 -2.22 19.35
CA TYR A 202 -45.09 -2.91 18.46
C TYR A 202 -45.78 -4.12 19.13
N LEU A 203 -45.08 -4.79 20.04
CA LEU A 203 -45.61 -5.93 20.79
C LEU A 203 -46.48 -5.50 21.99
N ALA A 204 -46.20 -4.36 22.62
CA ALA A 204 -47.06 -3.81 23.68
C ALA A 204 -48.39 -3.25 23.13
N ALA A 205 -48.37 -2.59 21.97
CA ALA A 205 -49.59 -2.08 21.33
C ALA A 205 -50.51 -3.21 20.83
N LYS A 206 -49.94 -4.33 20.36
CA LYS A 206 -50.74 -5.47 19.87
C LYS A 206 -51.27 -6.38 20.99
N LEU A 207 -50.58 -6.46 22.13
CA LEU A 207 -51.06 -7.17 23.33
C LEU A 207 -52.08 -6.37 24.17
N MET A 208 -52.07 -5.03 24.12
CA MET A 208 -53.11 -4.22 24.78
C MET A 208 -54.45 -4.24 24.04
N ASN A 209 -54.45 -4.43 22.71
CA ASN A 209 -55.70 -4.47 21.95
C ASN A 209 -56.34 -5.87 21.90
N THR A 210 -55.58 -6.93 22.21
CA THR A 210 -56.12 -8.31 22.32
C THR A 210 -56.58 -8.69 23.73
N SER A 211 -56.21 -7.92 24.78
CA SER A 211 -56.75 -8.13 26.13
C SER A 211 -58.10 -7.44 26.36
N GLN A 212 -58.44 -6.39 25.61
CA GLN A 212 -59.76 -5.73 25.72
C GLN A 212 -60.90 -6.51 25.04
N THR A 213 -60.61 -7.37 24.05
CA THR A 213 -61.62 -8.20 23.37
C THR A 213 -61.93 -9.53 24.06
N MET A 214 -61.18 -9.90 25.12
CA MET A 214 -61.38 -11.15 25.87
C MET A 214 -61.99 -10.93 27.27
N GLY A 215 -62.40 -9.69 27.61
CA GLY A 215 -63.01 -9.31 28.89
C GLY A 215 -64.49 -8.88 28.81
N LYS A 216 -65.15 -9.07 27.66
CA LYS A 216 -66.60 -8.86 27.49
C LYS A 216 -67.22 -10.00 26.69
N LYS A 217 -67.34 -11.16 27.32
CA LYS A 217 -68.46 -12.11 27.19
C LYS A 217 -68.57 -12.86 28.50
#